data_AF-L7JSJ1-F1
#
_entry.id   AF-L7JSJ1-F1
#
_cell.length_a   1.000
_cell.length_b   1.000
_cell.length_c   1.000
_cell.angle_alpha   90.00
_cell.angle_beta   90.00
_cell.angle_gamma   90.00
#
_symmetry.space_group_name_H-M   'P 1'
#
loop_
_entity.id
_entity.type
_entity.pdbx_description
1 polymer ?
#
loop_
_entity_poly.entity_id
_entity_poly.type
_entity_poly.pdbx_seq_one_letter_code
_entity_poly.pdbx_strand_id
1 'polypeptide(L)'
;MFTLPMILVIDVYDVPAAKIIQFIYDTKMFREIEQRNDASDDESNAIFQYLNKMRTREPTNFFVRGESFSKRVLDKIKYYFDEICEVQGTILRITDRKKREIRFYDIVRDEREIINFVRIKDDLREQADELGTSRTIKPYLDAQEDEVVLFPSDEE
;
A
#
# COMPACT_ATOMS: atom_id res chain seq x y z
N MET A 1 -11.74 -20.16 -4.70
CA MET A 1 -10.33 -19.98 -4.31
C MET A 1 -10.22 -18.71 -3.50
N PHE A 2 -9.80 -18.80 -2.24
CA PHE A 2 -9.53 -17.61 -1.43
C PHE A 2 -8.11 -17.15 -1.75
N THR A 3 -7.98 -16.00 -2.41
CA THR A 3 -6.68 -15.33 -2.58
C THR A 3 -6.25 -14.75 -1.25
N LEU A 4 -5.14 -15.22 -0.70
CA LEU A 4 -4.53 -14.64 0.49
C LEU A 4 -4.22 -13.15 0.22
N PRO A 5 -4.48 -12.25 1.18
CA PRO A 5 -4.22 -10.83 0.99
C PRO A 5 -2.73 -10.57 0.85
N MET A 6 -2.34 -9.73 -0.11
CA MET A 6 -0.96 -9.27 -0.24
C MET A 6 -0.68 -8.14 0.74
N ILE A 7 0.34 -8.31 1.58
CA ILE A 7 0.73 -7.35 2.62
C ILE A 7 1.97 -6.57 2.20
N LEU A 8 1.94 -5.26 2.42
CA LEU A 8 3.11 -4.38 2.34
C LEU A 8 3.49 -3.87 3.73
N VAL A 9 4.75 -4.03 4.12
CA VAL A 9 5.33 -3.36 5.28
C VAL A 9 6.22 -2.21 4.79
N ILE A 10 5.89 -0.99 5.19
CA ILE A 10 6.72 0.19 4.96
C ILE A 10 7.43 0.45 6.28
N ASP A 11 8.68 0.00 6.34
CA ASP A 11 9.52 0.18 7.51
C ASP A 11 10.30 1.50 7.43
N VAL A 12 10.83 1.88 8.57
CA VAL A 12 11.73 3.02 8.74
C VAL A 12 12.93 2.54 9.53
N TYR A 13 14.05 3.25 9.46
CA TYR A 13 15.30 2.87 10.14
C TYR A 13 15.10 2.55 11.63
N ASP A 14 14.26 3.33 12.32
CA ASP A 14 13.98 3.15 13.75
C ASP A 14 13.06 1.97 14.08
N VAL A 15 12.36 1.41 13.08
CA VAL A 15 11.37 0.34 13.25
C VAL A 15 11.49 -0.61 12.05
N PRO A 16 12.45 -1.54 12.07
CA PRO A 16 12.72 -2.40 10.93
C PRO A 16 11.58 -3.39 10.67
N ALA A 17 11.35 -3.72 9.40
CA ALA A 17 10.29 -4.64 8.96
C ALA A 17 10.39 -5.99 9.68
N ALA A 18 11.59 -6.49 9.94
CA ALA A 18 11.81 -7.74 10.65
C ALA A 18 11.08 -7.81 12.01
N LYS A 19 11.10 -6.72 12.78
CA LYS A 19 10.39 -6.65 14.07
C LYS A 19 8.87 -6.63 13.85
N ILE A 20 8.37 -5.82 12.93
CA ILE A 20 6.93 -5.77 12.60
C ILE A 20 6.44 -7.15 12.17
N ILE A 21 7.19 -7.83 11.29
CA ILE A 21 6.88 -9.16 10.76
C ILE A 21 6.79 -10.18 11.89
N GLN A 22 7.79 -10.19 12.77
CA GLN A 22 7.84 -11.10 13.90
C GLN A 22 6.65 -10.90 14.85
N PHE A 23 6.35 -9.67 15.24
CA PHE A 23 5.33 -9.41 16.27
C PHE A 23 3.89 -9.42 15.76
N ILE A 24 3.65 -8.98 14.51
CA ILE A 24 2.28 -8.84 13.97
C ILE A 24 1.89 -10.05 13.13
N TYR A 25 2.83 -10.64 12.40
CA TYR A 25 2.55 -11.66 11.40
C TYR A 25 3.14 -13.04 11.73
N ASP A 26 3.86 -13.14 12.86
CA ASP A 26 4.39 -14.34 13.52
C ASP A 26 5.41 -15.15 12.68
N THR A 27 5.14 -15.41 11.39
CA THR A 27 6.03 -16.18 10.48
C THR A 27 5.78 -15.95 8.98
N LYS A 28 4.98 -14.95 8.58
CA LYS A 28 4.75 -14.70 7.15
C LYS A 28 6.07 -14.38 6.44
N MET A 29 6.31 -15.01 5.29
CA MET A 29 7.46 -14.68 4.45
C MET A 29 7.23 -13.35 3.74
N PHE A 30 8.22 -12.47 3.81
CA PHE A 30 8.24 -11.20 3.10
C PHE A 30 9.47 -11.13 2.19
N ARG A 31 9.35 -10.40 1.08
CA ARG A 31 10.47 -10.06 0.19
C ARG A 31 10.71 -8.56 0.19
N GLU A 32 11.97 -8.14 0.18
CA GLU A 32 12.33 -6.72 0.04
C GLU A 32 12.05 -6.26 -1.40
N ILE A 33 11.53 -5.05 -1.56
CA ILE A 33 11.59 -4.33 -2.85
C ILE A 33 12.69 -3.28 -2.70
N GLU A 34 13.82 -3.55 -3.32
CA GLU A 34 14.95 -2.62 -3.34
C GLU A 34 14.75 -1.56 -4.41
N GLN A 35 15.03 -0.30 -4.08
CA GLN A 35 15.21 0.73 -5.10
C GLN A 35 16.60 0.53 -5.72
N ARG A 36 16.69 0.36 -7.04
CA ARG A 36 17.98 0.43 -7.73
C ARG A 36 18.35 1.91 -7.88
N ASN A 37 19.57 2.26 -7.48
CA ASN A 37 20.06 3.65 -7.43
C ASN A 37 20.23 4.30 -8.83
N ASP A 38 20.12 3.52 -9.91
CA ASP A 38 20.23 4.01 -11.30
C ASP A 38 18.87 4.19 -11.99
N ALA A 39 17.80 4.29 -11.20
CA ALA A 39 16.44 4.36 -11.71
C ALA A 39 16.14 5.71 -12.39
N SER A 40 16.47 5.79 -13.68
CA SER A 40 15.70 6.59 -14.64
C SER A 40 14.20 6.25 -14.53
N ASP A 41 13.33 7.12 -15.03
CA ASP A 41 11.86 6.92 -14.99
C ASP A 41 11.41 5.53 -15.52
N ASP A 42 12.24 4.86 -16.33
CA ASP A 42 12.03 3.51 -16.85
C ASP A 42 12.19 2.38 -15.81
N GLU A 43 13.05 2.49 -14.79
CA GLU A 43 13.19 1.39 -13.81
C GLU A 43 12.04 1.36 -12.79
N SER A 44 11.37 2.50 -12.57
CA SER A 44 10.11 2.52 -11.82
C SER A 44 9.06 1.62 -12.49
N ASN A 45 9.06 1.53 -13.83
CA ASN A 45 8.18 0.60 -14.54
C ASN A 45 8.50 -0.87 -14.24
N ALA A 46 9.76 -1.23 -14.03
CA ALA A 46 10.15 -2.61 -13.73
C ALA A 46 9.56 -3.11 -12.40
N ILE A 47 9.57 -2.26 -11.35
CA ILE A 47 8.94 -2.57 -10.06
C ILE A 47 7.44 -2.83 -10.25
N PHE A 48 6.72 -1.96 -10.96
CA PHE A 48 5.28 -2.11 -11.16
C PHE A 48 4.91 -3.30 -12.05
N GLN A 49 5.70 -3.59 -13.10
CA GLN A 49 5.52 -4.79 -13.90
C GLN A 49 5.73 -6.06 -13.07
N TYR A 50 6.74 -6.07 -12.20
CA TYR A 50 6.97 -7.18 -11.28
C TYR A 50 5.80 -7.36 -10.30
N LEU A 51 5.32 -6.29 -9.67
CA LEU A 51 4.16 -6.33 -8.76
C LEU A 51 2.88 -6.84 -9.46
N ASN A 52 2.63 -6.43 -10.71
CA ASN A 52 1.50 -6.93 -11.51
C ASN A 52 1.60 -8.44 -11.77
N LYS A 53 2.80 -8.94 -12.10
CA LYS A 53 3.03 -10.38 -12.30
C LYS A 53 2.80 -11.17 -11.01
N MET A 54 3.29 -10.68 -9.88
CA MET A 54 3.16 -11.38 -8.58
C MET A 54 1.70 -11.44 -8.13
N ARG A 55 0.93 -10.36 -8.35
CA ARG A 55 -0.50 -10.31 -8.01
C ARG A 55 -1.35 -11.39 -8.69
N THR A 56 -0.96 -11.83 -9.89
CA THR A 56 -1.74 -12.79 -10.69
C THR A 56 -1.36 -14.25 -10.48
N ARG A 57 -0.14 -14.53 -10.00
CA ARG A 57 0.39 -15.89 -9.87
C ARG A 57 0.38 -16.40 -8.43
N GLU A 58 1.06 -15.70 -7.53
CA GLU A 58 1.27 -16.12 -6.15
C GLU A 58 1.29 -14.90 -5.22
N PRO A 59 0.26 -14.69 -4.38
CA PRO A 59 0.24 -13.57 -3.46
C PRO A 59 1.42 -13.69 -2.48
N THR A 60 2.39 -12.81 -2.66
CA THR A 60 3.61 -12.72 -1.83
C THR A 60 3.55 -11.43 -1.01
N ASN A 61 4.02 -11.48 0.23
CA ASN A 61 4.12 -10.27 1.05
C ASN A 61 5.45 -9.56 0.80
N PHE A 62 5.46 -8.24 0.93
CA PHE A 62 6.62 -7.41 0.61
C PHE A 62 6.90 -6.40 1.71
N PHE A 63 8.16 -5.99 1.82
CA PHE A 63 8.54 -4.84 2.62
C PHE A 63 9.41 -3.87 1.83
N VAL A 64 9.37 -2.60 2.23
CA VAL A 64 10.15 -1.51 1.65
C VAL A 64 10.62 -0.56 2.73
N ARG A 65 11.84 -0.05 2.57
CA ARG A 65 12.37 1.05 3.38
C ARG A 65 11.79 2.35 2.90
N GLY A 66 10.97 2.99 3.72
CA GLY A 66 10.29 4.23 3.38
C GLY A 66 11.24 5.33 2.92
N GLU A 67 12.45 5.39 3.49
CA GLU A 67 13.49 6.36 3.16
C GLU A 67 14.11 6.13 1.79
N SER A 68 14.02 4.92 1.25
CA SER A 68 14.55 4.55 -0.07
C SER A 68 13.57 4.83 -1.21
N PHE A 69 12.45 5.51 -0.99
CA PHE A 69 11.49 5.80 -2.05
C PHE A 69 10.90 7.19 -1.89
N SER A 70 10.68 7.89 -2.99
CA SER A 70 9.89 9.12 -2.97
C SER A 70 8.45 8.83 -2.58
N LYS A 71 7.77 9.79 -1.93
CA LYS A 71 6.36 9.68 -1.54
C LYS A 71 5.46 9.25 -2.71
N ARG A 72 5.69 9.83 -3.91
CA ARG A 72 4.93 9.50 -5.12
C ARG A 72 5.09 8.03 -5.53
N VAL A 73 6.28 7.47 -5.39
CA VAL A 73 6.55 6.06 -5.72
C VAL A 73 5.94 5.15 -4.65
N LEU A 74 6.09 5.46 -3.37
CA LEU A 74 5.45 4.72 -2.28
C LEU A 74 3.93 4.66 -2.45
N ASP A 75 3.29 5.78 -2.76
CA ASP A 75 1.85 5.81 -2.97
C ASP A 75 1.43 4.92 -4.15
N LYS A 76 2.21 4.92 -5.25
CA LYS A 76 2.01 3.98 -6.37
C LYS A 76 2.14 2.51 -5.93
N ILE A 77 3.20 2.17 -5.19
CA ILE A 77 3.45 0.80 -4.70
C ILE A 77 2.28 0.34 -3.83
N LYS A 78 1.80 1.18 -2.89
CA LYS A 78 0.67 0.87 -2.01
C LYS A 78 -0.57 0.41 -2.78
N TYR A 79 -0.85 0.89 -3.99
CA TYR A 79 -2.04 0.48 -4.77
C TYR A 79 -2.07 -1.03 -5.10
N TYR A 80 -0.94 -1.72 -5.05
CA TYR A 80 -0.85 -3.14 -5.40
C TYR A 80 -1.17 -4.09 -4.24
N PHE A 81 -1.37 -3.56 -3.04
CA PHE A 81 -1.50 -4.34 -1.81
C PHE A 81 -2.87 -4.18 -1.17
N ASP A 82 -3.31 -5.27 -0.54
CA ASP A 82 -4.59 -5.35 0.17
C ASP A 82 -4.46 -4.81 1.59
N GLU A 83 -3.34 -5.11 2.24
CA GLU A 83 -3.03 -4.67 3.60
C GLU A 83 -1.71 -3.91 3.59
N ILE A 84 -1.71 -2.73 4.21
CA ILE A 84 -0.55 -1.83 4.23
C ILE A 84 -0.22 -1.50 5.68
N CYS A 85 1.02 -1.70 6.04
CA CYS A 85 1.56 -1.46 7.37
C CYS A 85 2.56 -0.30 7.29
N GLU A 86 2.26 0.81 7.95
CA GLU A 86 3.03 2.07 7.91
C GLU A 86 3.43 2.49 9.32
N VAL A 87 4.70 2.83 9.50
CA VAL A 87 5.20 3.43 10.74
C VAL A 87 5.11 4.94 10.66
N GLN A 88 4.51 5.56 11.68
CA GLN A 88 4.42 7.01 11.85
C GLN A 88 4.87 7.37 13.27
N GLY A 89 6.16 7.67 13.43
CA GLY A 89 6.76 7.99 14.72
C GLY A 89 6.75 6.81 15.70
N THR A 90 5.89 6.86 16.70
CA THR A 90 5.70 5.79 17.70
C THR A 90 4.51 4.89 17.39
N ILE A 91 3.77 5.15 16.31
CA ILE A 91 2.55 4.44 15.97
C ILE A 91 2.77 3.57 14.73
N LEU A 92 2.29 2.33 14.79
CA LEU A 92 2.16 1.45 13.64
C LEU A 92 0.70 1.46 13.18
N ARG A 93 0.46 1.87 11.94
CA ARG A 93 -0.86 1.87 11.31
C ARG A 93 -0.96 0.73 10.32
N ILE A 94 -1.97 -0.13 10.46
CA ILE A 94 -2.27 -1.21 9.51
C ILE A 94 -3.63 -0.93 8.86
N THR A 95 -3.63 -0.73 7.54
CA THR A 95 -4.83 -0.49 6.74
C THR A 95 -5.17 -1.75 5.93
N ASP A 96 -6.27 -2.42 6.25
CA ASP A 96 -6.84 -3.52 5.46
C ASP A 96 -7.93 -2.96 4.53
N ARG A 97 -7.61 -2.85 3.24
CA ARG A 97 -8.50 -2.27 2.23
C ARG A 97 -9.67 -3.18 1.87
N LYS A 98 -9.49 -4.49 1.96
CA LYS A 98 -10.55 -5.47 1.67
C LYS A 98 -11.63 -5.43 2.74
N LYS A 99 -11.24 -5.32 4.01
CA LYS A 99 -12.16 -5.23 5.14
C LYS A 99 -12.58 -3.81 5.49
N ARG A 100 -11.96 -2.80 4.88
CA ARG A 100 -12.13 -1.38 5.24
C ARG A 100 -11.85 -1.15 6.73
N GLU A 101 -10.85 -1.84 7.27
CA GLU A 101 -10.44 -1.77 8.68
C GLU A 101 -9.11 -1.04 8.78
N ILE A 102 -8.99 -0.15 9.77
CA ILE A 102 -7.72 0.45 10.16
C ILE A 102 -7.43 0.03 11.60
N ARG A 103 -6.23 -0.48 11.84
CA ARG A 103 -5.75 -0.90 13.15
C ARG A 103 -4.52 -0.08 13.52
N PHE A 104 -4.49 0.39 14.76
CA PHE A 104 -3.37 1.14 15.30
C PHE A 104 -2.70 0.32 16.41
N TYR A 105 -1.37 0.37 16.44
CA TYR A 105 -0.57 -0.23 17.49
C TYR A 105 0.43 0.81 17.99
N ASP A 106 0.60 0.87 19.31
CA ASP A 106 1.66 1.62 19.94
C ASP A 106 2.94 0.79 19.94
N ILE A 107 4.05 1.42 19.56
CA ILE A 107 5.37 0.78 19.47
C ILE A 107 6.07 0.97 20.82
N VAL A 108 6.07 -0.08 21.63
CA VAL A 108 6.68 -0.06 22.96
C VAL A 108 8.18 -0.33 22.82
N ARG A 109 8.99 0.58 23.37
CA ARG A 109 10.45 0.52 23.30
C ARG A 109 11.06 0.47 24.71
N ASP A 110 12.09 -0.34 24.89
CA ASP A 110 12.97 -0.35 26.06
C ASP A 110 14.40 0.00 25.61
N GLU A 111 15.01 1.04 26.17
CA GLU A 111 16.36 1.50 25.82
C GLU A 111 16.67 1.60 24.30
N ARG A 112 15.65 1.89 23.47
CA ARG A 112 15.63 1.94 21.98
C ARG A 112 15.39 0.61 21.26
N GLU A 113 15.32 -0.51 21.96
CA GLU A 113 14.86 -1.77 21.39
C GLU A 113 13.33 -1.83 21.37
N ILE A 114 12.74 -2.32 20.28
CA ILE A 114 11.31 -2.61 20.20
C ILE A 114 11.03 -3.91 20.94
N ILE A 115 10.28 -3.82 22.03
CA ILE A 115 9.92 -4.95 22.89
C ILE A 115 8.51 -5.46 22.60
N ASN A 116 7.60 -4.61 22.09
CA ASN A 116 6.22 -5.01 21.82
C ASN A 116 5.48 -4.04 20.88
N PHE A 117 4.37 -4.52 20.30
CA PHE A 117 3.37 -3.72 19.61
C PHE A 117 2.02 -3.91 20.29
N VAL A 118 1.50 -2.87 20.95
CA VAL A 118 0.25 -2.94 21.71
C VAL A 118 -0.88 -2.37 20.89
N ARG A 119 -1.90 -3.18 20.57
CA ARG A 119 -3.07 -2.70 19.81
C ARG A 119 -3.76 -1.59 20.60
N ILE A 120 -3.85 -0.40 20.02
CA ILE A 120 -4.65 0.69 20.52
C ILE A 120 -6.08 0.36 20.09
N LYS A 121 -6.98 0.16 21.07
CA LYS A 121 -8.41 -0.03 20.79
C LYS A 121 -8.99 1.32 20.43
N ASP A 122 -8.93 1.67 19.15
CA ASP A 122 -9.69 2.79 18.64
C ASP A 122 -11.08 2.28 18.24
N ASP A 123 -12.11 2.70 18.98
CA ASP A 123 -13.52 2.60 18.61
C ASP A 123 -13.78 3.53 17.39
N LEU A 124 -13.24 3.17 16.23
CA LEU A 124 -13.39 3.95 15.00
C LEU A 124 -14.58 3.45 14.17
N ARG A 125 -15.76 3.43 14.80
CA ARG A 125 -17.03 3.44 14.05
C ARG A 125 -17.60 4.85 13.83
N GLU A 126 -17.08 5.88 14.51
CA GLU A 126 -17.69 7.22 14.49
C GLU A 126 -16.95 8.29 13.68
N GLN A 127 -15.71 8.10 13.24
CA GLN A 127 -14.99 9.10 12.41
C GLN A 127 -14.93 8.78 10.91
N ALA A 128 -15.55 7.67 10.48
CA ALA A 128 -15.61 7.29 9.06
C ALA A 128 -16.48 8.23 8.20
N ASP A 129 -17.31 9.07 8.82
CA ASP A 129 -18.14 10.05 8.09
C ASP A 129 -17.51 11.45 7.96
N GLU A 130 -16.48 11.80 8.76
CA GLU A 130 -15.93 13.17 8.75
C GLU A 130 -14.59 13.33 8.01
N LEU A 131 -13.85 12.25 7.75
CA LEU A 131 -12.59 12.30 7.01
C LEU A 131 -12.72 11.66 5.62
N GLY A 132 -13.48 12.33 4.76
CA GLY A 132 -13.24 12.32 3.33
C GLY A 132 -13.63 11.05 2.59
N THR A 133 -14.93 10.81 2.46
CA THR A 133 -15.50 10.23 1.22
C THR A 133 -15.29 11.19 0.06
N SER A 134 -14.03 11.39 -0.34
CA SER A 134 -13.73 11.66 -1.73
C SER A 134 -14.15 10.40 -2.48
N ARG A 135 -15.40 10.41 -2.96
CA ARG A 135 -15.88 9.49 -3.98
C ARG A 135 -14.95 9.63 -5.18
N THR A 136 -13.85 8.89 -5.19
CA THR A 136 -13.16 8.55 -6.42
C THR A 136 -14.00 7.48 -7.11
N ILE A 137 -15.17 7.91 -7.62
CA ILE A 137 -15.75 7.29 -8.80
C ILE A 137 -14.62 7.31 -9.82
N LYS A 138 -14.12 6.15 -10.21
CA LYS A 138 -13.09 6.01 -11.25
C LYS A 138 -13.57 6.78 -12.50
N PRO A 139 -12.97 7.91 -12.91
CA PRO A 139 -13.48 8.66 -14.04
C PRO A 139 -12.97 8.17 -15.41
N TYR A 140 -12.35 6.98 -15.51
CA TYR A 140 -11.60 6.61 -16.72
C TYR A 140 -11.77 5.18 -17.21
N LEU A 141 -12.92 4.53 -16.97
CA LEU A 141 -13.15 3.17 -17.51
C LEU A 141 -14.47 2.95 -18.27
N ASP A 142 -15.33 3.97 -18.44
CA ASP A 142 -16.61 3.84 -19.16
C ASP A 142 -16.76 4.82 -20.36
N ALA A 143 -15.67 5.33 -20.93
CA ALA A 143 -15.73 6.31 -22.04
C ALA A 143 -15.09 5.83 -23.35
N GLN A 144 -15.12 4.53 -23.63
CA GLN A 144 -14.68 3.99 -24.93
C GLN A 144 -15.65 2.95 -25.49
N GLU A 145 -16.93 3.29 -25.63
CA GLU A 145 -17.81 2.71 -26.66
C GLU A 145 -18.85 3.77 -27.02
N ASP A 146 -18.56 4.56 -28.07
CA ASP A 146 -19.49 5.06 -29.09
C ASP A 146 -18.91 6.30 -29.78
N GLU A 147 -18.09 6.02 -30.78
CA GLU A 147 -17.72 6.97 -31.82
C GLU A 147 -18.82 6.99 -32.89
N VAL A 148 -19.56 8.10 -33.01
CA VAL A 148 -20.05 8.60 -34.31
C VAL A 148 -20.08 10.13 -34.26
N VAL A 149 -19.04 10.77 -34.81
CA VAL A 149 -19.07 12.20 -35.12
C VAL A 149 -19.56 12.34 -36.56
N LEU A 150 -20.83 12.73 -36.74
CA LEU A 150 -21.35 13.20 -38.02
C LEU A 150 -20.96 14.68 -38.16
N PHE A 151 -20.01 14.98 -39.04
CA PHE A 151 -19.77 16.34 -39.49
C PHE A 151 -20.95 16.75 -40.40
N PRO A 152 -21.59 17.93 -40.18
CA PRO A 152 -22.35 18.54 -41.25
C PRO A 152 -21.35 18.92 -42.36
N SER A 153 -21.54 18.35 -43.55
CA SER A 153 -20.84 18.75 -44.76
C SER A 153 -21.22 20.20 -45.08
N ASP A 154 -20.26 21.11 -44.96
CA ASP A 154 -20.30 22.38 -45.68
C ASP A 154 -19.99 22.09 -47.16
N GLU A 155 -21.03 21.91 -47.96
CA GLU A 155 -20.96 22.06 -49.42
C GLU A 155 -22.15 22.92 -49.91
N GLU A 156 -21.74 24.08 -50.47
CA GLU A 156 -22.41 25.08 -51.32
C GLU A 156 -23.52 25.99 -50.74
#